data_AF-A0A7Y7N2Q8-F1
#
_entry.id   AF-A0A7Y7N2Q8-F1
#
_cell.length_a   1.000
_cell.length_b   1.000
_cell.length_c   1.000
_cell.angle_alpha   90.00
_cell.angle_beta   90.00
_cell.angle_gamma   90.00
#
_symmetry.space_group_name_H-M   'P 1'
#
loop_
_entity.id
_entity.type
_entity.pdbx_description
1 polymer ?
#
loop_
_entity_poly.entity_id
_entity_poly.type
_entity_poly.pdbx_seq_one_letter_code
_entity_poly.pdbx_strand_id
1 'polypeptide(L)'
;MKNLVGVNITSPYQLLSLMSYYKANGSRYNCIVVYKYNAWGSEQISNLYLDYFHSIGGVLVEGLKGTPTIIKDIKRRFSPKEIDFVSVGKIDPLMSIFFRKSRRVVIADGFGSYGSVYSFYKAIRREGQSVNVYCLYAVFHYTLKSIFNSLIKSESYAFHNLKTMEEDNRFASEFKLVCREIGPIEDGVMGDRKVLLVAEQPLVKLGLLTNSEYGDILCRIKRYAEENNLQLILKKHPSENFTSKEPFDYISNARIVEDICINSPNITHVVSHSSSSLFNLTVLNEEINVISFLCELPPILSSKQKKLFSKIRLENF
;
A
#
# COMPACT_ATOMS: atom_id res chain seq x y z
N MET A 1 15.16 -25.07 8.17
CA MET A 1 14.71 -23.70 7.85
C MET A 1 13.87 -23.73 6.58
N LYS A 2 12.97 -22.76 6.39
CA LYS A 2 12.07 -22.70 5.21
C LYS A 2 12.48 -21.57 4.26
N ASN A 3 11.81 -21.43 3.14
CA ASN A 3 11.91 -20.30 2.21
C ASN A 3 10.61 -19.49 2.31
N LEU A 4 10.73 -18.16 2.36
CA LEU A 4 9.58 -17.27 2.36
C LEU A 4 9.25 -16.86 0.92
N VAL A 5 8.02 -17.12 0.47
CA VAL A 5 7.64 -16.85 -0.92
C VAL A 5 6.50 -15.82 -0.98
N GLY A 6 6.81 -14.65 -1.51
CA GLY A 6 5.84 -13.59 -1.83
C GLY A 6 5.27 -13.76 -3.23
N VAL A 7 3.94 -13.77 -3.34
CA VAL A 7 3.24 -13.97 -4.62
C VAL A 7 2.46 -12.72 -4.99
N ASN A 8 2.58 -12.29 -6.26
CA ASN A 8 1.90 -11.12 -6.81
C ASN A 8 2.27 -9.82 -6.08
N ILE A 9 3.57 -9.63 -5.82
CA ILE A 9 4.06 -8.34 -5.31
C ILE A 9 4.13 -7.36 -6.49
N THR A 10 3.39 -6.27 -6.38
CA THR A 10 3.22 -5.26 -7.42
C THR A 10 3.66 -3.87 -6.96
N SER A 11 3.62 -3.56 -5.67
CA SER A 11 3.94 -2.22 -5.17
C SER A 11 5.09 -2.17 -4.17
N PRO A 12 5.76 -1.01 -4.02
CA PRO A 12 6.80 -0.85 -3.01
C PRO A 12 6.31 -1.11 -1.59
N TYR A 13 5.08 -0.70 -1.27
CA TYR A 13 4.46 -0.97 0.03
C TYR A 13 4.36 -2.46 0.35
N GLN A 14 3.94 -3.28 -0.62
CA GLN A 14 3.85 -4.72 -0.45
C GLN A 14 5.24 -5.35 -0.30
N LEU A 15 6.22 -4.90 -1.07
CA LEU A 15 7.60 -5.38 -0.95
C LEU A 15 8.19 -5.02 0.42
N LEU A 16 8.02 -3.79 0.89
CA LEU A 16 8.41 -3.36 2.23
C LEU A 16 7.75 -4.19 3.33
N SER A 17 6.44 -4.45 3.21
CA SER A 17 5.70 -5.30 4.17
C SER A 17 6.23 -6.74 4.22
N LEU A 18 6.69 -7.26 3.09
CA LEU A 18 7.29 -8.58 2.98
C LEU A 18 8.72 -8.61 3.54
N MET A 19 9.53 -7.59 3.24
CA MET A 19 10.88 -7.45 3.79
C MET A 19 10.85 -7.26 5.31
N SER A 20 9.91 -6.48 5.83
CA SER A 20 9.73 -6.32 7.29
C SER A 20 9.31 -7.62 7.95
N TYR A 21 8.48 -8.45 7.29
CA TYR A 21 8.12 -9.77 7.80
C TYR A 21 9.34 -10.69 7.86
N TYR A 22 10.13 -10.71 6.79
CA TYR A 22 11.34 -11.52 6.71
C TYR A 22 12.33 -11.13 7.79
N LYS A 23 12.58 -9.82 7.97
CA LYS A 23 13.45 -9.30 9.01
C LYS A 23 12.99 -9.72 10.41
N ALA A 24 11.72 -9.52 10.72
CA ALA A 24 11.12 -9.89 11.99
C ALA A 24 11.17 -11.39 12.31
N ASN A 25 11.41 -12.24 11.30
CA ASN A 25 11.35 -13.69 11.39
C ASN A 25 12.56 -14.38 10.72
N GLY A 26 13.68 -13.68 10.57
CA GLY A 26 14.80 -14.10 9.72
C GLY A 26 15.38 -15.46 10.11
N SER A 27 15.39 -15.78 11.41
CA SER A 27 15.85 -17.08 11.93
C SER A 27 15.07 -18.31 11.42
N ARG A 28 13.91 -18.10 10.79
CA ARG A 28 13.06 -19.16 10.25
C ARG A 28 13.31 -19.44 8.78
N TYR A 29 13.96 -18.50 8.08
CA TYR A 29 13.98 -18.47 6.63
C TYR A 29 15.42 -18.47 6.09
N ASN A 30 15.67 -19.35 5.12
CA ASN A 30 16.94 -19.41 4.37
C ASN A 30 17.04 -18.28 3.36
N CYS A 31 15.93 -17.99 2.67
CA CYS A 31 15.85 -16.94 1.68
C CYS A 31 14.41 -16.42 1.55
N ILE A 32 14.30 -15.30 0.84
CA ILE A 32 13.06 -14.66 0.47
C ILE A 32 12.96 -14.59 -1.06
N VAL A 33 11.88 -15.12 -1.61
CA VAL A 33 11.63 -15.16 -3.07
C VAL A 33 10.39 -14.34 -3.36
N VAL A 34 10.50 -13.39 -4.30
CA VAL A 34 9.38 -12.55 -4.72
C VAL A 34 9.05 -12.83 -6.18
N TYR A 35 7.81 -13.26 -6.42
CA TYR A 35 7.21 -13.31 -7.74
C TYR A 35 6.59 -11.94 -8.04
N LYS A 36 7.34 -11.11 -8.76
CA LYS A 36 6.92 -9.75 -9.10
C LYS A 36 6.00 -9.77 -10.32
N TYR A 37 4.93 -9.00 -10.25
CA TYR A 37 3.96 -8.86 -11.33
C TYR A 37 3.84 -7.39 -11.73
N ASN A 38 3.96 -7.10 -13.03
CA ASN A 38 3.83 -5.76 -13.56
C ASN A 38 2.34 -5.46 -13.80
N ALA A 39 1.65 -4.92 -12.79
CA ALA A 39 0.22 -4.61 -12.89
C ALA A 39 -0.05 -3.29 -13.63
N TRP A 40 0.83 -2.29 -13.47
CA TRP A 40 0.64 -0.93 -14.02
C TRP A 40 1.74 -0.46 -14.97
N GLY A 41 2.68 -1.33 -15.35
CA GLY A 41 3.82 -1.02 -16.23
C GLY A 41 5.13 -1.62 -15.73
N SER A 42 6.20 -1.49 -16.51
CA SER A 42 7.58 -1.67 -16.03
C SER A 42 7.90 -0.54 -15.04
N GLU A 43 8.67 -0.82 -13.97
CA GLU A 43 9.12 0.16 -12.95
C GLU A 43 8.11 0.56 -11.85
N GLN A 44 7.04 -0.21 -11.63
CA GLN A 44 6.11 0.07 -10.52
C GLN A 44 6.79 0.01 -9.12
N ILE A 45 7.82 -0.82 -8.98
CA ILE A 45 8.67 -0.87 -7.79
C ILE A 45 10.02 -0.27 -8.19
N SER A 46 10.42 0.81 -7.52
CA SER A 46 11.67 1.50 -7.84
C SER A 46 12.89 0.67 -7.49
N ASN A 47 13.98 0.91 -8.22
CA ASN A 47 15.25 0.20 -8.02
C ASN A 47 15.75 0.33 -6.58
N LEU A 48 15.56 1.47 -5.92
CA LEU A 48 15.89 1.66 -4.51
C LEU A 48 15.38 0.50 -3.62
N TYR A 49 14.11 0.11 -3.76
CA TYR A 49 13.52 -0.96 -2.97
C TYR A 49 14.01 -2.35 -3.41
N LEU A 50 14.29 -2.51 -4.70
CA LEU A 50 14.80 -3.77 -5.27
C LEU A 50 16.26 -4.01 -4.88
N ASP A 51 17.09 -2.98 -4.90
CA ASP A 51 18.51 -3.01 -4.52
C ASP A 51 18.63 -3.40 -3.05
N TYR A 52 17.83 -2.78 -2.17
CA TYR A 52 17.77 -3.20 -0.78
C TYR A 52 17.24 -4.63 -0.62
N PHE A 53 16.18 -5.02 -1.34
CA PHE A 53 15.69 -6.41 -1.34
C PHE A 53 16.78 -7.42 -1.74
N HIS A 54 17.60 -7.11 -2.74
CA HIS A 54 18.73 -7.95 -3.14
C HIS A 54 19.83 -7.96 -2.09
N SER A 55 20.13 -6.83 -1.44
CA SER A 55 21.15 -6.72 -0.40
C SER A 55 20.89 -7.63 0.81
N ILE A 56 19.60 -7.91 1.12
CA ILE A 56 19.19 -8.83 2.19
C ILE A 56 19.08 -10.29 1.71
N GLY A 57 19.62 -10.63 0.53
CA GLY A 57 19.59 -11.97 -0.05
C GLY A 57 18.30 -12.32 -0.79
N GLY A 58 17.51 -11.32 -1.17
CA GLY A 58 16.25 -11.51 -1.89
C GLY A 58 16.41 -11.98 -3.33
N VAL A 59 15.58 -12.95 -3.72
CA VAL A 59 15.53 -13.50 -5.08
C VAL A 59 14.27 -13.00 -5.78
N LEU A 60 14.46 -12.21 -6.84
CA LEU A 60 13.37 -11.71 -7.67
C LEU A 60 13.10 -12.67 -8.83
N VAL A 61 11.84 -13.03 -9.06
CA VAL A 61 11.40 -13.83 -10.20
C VAL A 61 10.38 -13.02 -11.00
N GLU A 62 10.69 -12.77 -12.26
CA GLU A 62 9.87 -11.99 -13.19
C GLU A 62 9.45 -12.83 -14.41
N GLY A 63 8.54 -12.30 -15.23
CA GLY A 63 8.15 -12.91 -16.50
C GLY A 63 7.14 -14.07 -16.40
N LEU A 64 6.77 -14.50 -15.20
CA LEU A 64 5.72 -15.51 -15.00
C LEU A 64 4.33 -14.88 -15.01
N LYS A 65 3.42 -15.45 -15.81
CA LYS A 65 2.04 -14.98 -15.96
C LYS A 65 1.08 -15.87 -15.18
N GLY A 66 0.47 -15.30 -14.14
CA GLY A 66 -0.61 -15.91 -13.36
C GLY A 66 -0.17 -16.99 -12.37
N THR A 67 -1.05 -17.26 -11.40
CA THR A 67 -0.81 -18.21 -10.30
C THR A 67 -0.37 -19.62 -10.76
N PRO A 68 -0.91 -20.23 -11.84
CA PRO A 68 -0.50 -21.57 -12.26
C PRO A 68 0.98 -21.69 -12.65
N THR A 69 1.54 -20.70 -13.35
CA THR A 69 2.96 -20.71 -13.76
C THR A 69 3.89 -20.50 -12.57
N ILE A 70 3.48 -19.64 -11.63
CA ILE A 70 4.17 -19.44 -10.35
C ILE A 70 4.20 -20.75 -9.54
N ILE A 71 3.08 -21.45 -9.40
CA ILE A 71 3.01 -22.75 -8.71
C ILE A 71 3.98 -23.76 -9.34
N LYS A 72 4.03 -23.83 -10.69
CA LYS A 72 4.91 -24.74 -11.41
C LYS A 72 6.38 -24.44 -11.11
N ASP A 73 6.77 -23.17 -11.13
CA ASP A 73 8.14 -22.76 -10.83
C ASP A 73 8.53 -23.06 -9.37
N ILE A 74 7.65 -22.77 -8.41
CA ILE A 74 7.87 -23.08 -6.99
C ILE A 74 8.11 -24.59 -6.80
N LYS A 75 7.25 -25.44 -7.38
CA LYS A 75 7.37 -26.90 -7.27
C LYS A 75 8.66 -27.46 -7.89
N ARG A 76 9.24 -26.75 -8.87
CA ARG A 76 10.52 -27.11 -9.48
C ARG A 76 11.70 -26.75 -8.56
N ARG A 77 11.59 -25.65 -7.81
CA ARG A 77 12.67 -25.11 -6.97
C ARG A 77 12.67 -25.65 -5.54
N PHE A 78 11.50 -25.93 -4.98
CA PHE A 78 11.34 -26.20 -3.55
C PHE A 78 10.37 -27.34 -3.29
N SER A 79 10.63 -28.11 -2.24
CA SER A 79 9.63 -29.03 -1.71
C SER A 79 8.49 -28.26 -1.03
N PRO A 80 7.21 -28.69 -1.16
CA PRO A 80 6.08 -28.04 -0.49
C PRO A 80 6.20 -27.90 1.04
N LYS A 81 7.07 -28.70 1.69
CA LYS A 81 7.31 -28.61 3.14
C LYS A 81 8.30 -27.49 3.51
N GLU A 82 9.10 -27.04 2.56
CA GLU A 82 10.20 -26.10 2.75
C GLU A 82 9.78 -24.65 2.56
N ILE A 83 8.49 -24.37 2.41
CA ILE A 83 8.03 -23.04 2.02
C ILE A 83 6.90 -22.56 2.93
N ASP A 84 6.93 -21.27 3.21
CA ASP A 84 5.82 -20.49 3.75
C ASP A 84 5.47 -19.39 2.73
N PHE A 85 4.19 -19.04 2.61
CA PHE A 85 3.73 -18.08 1.60
C PHE A 85 3.18 -16.81 2.20
N VAL A 86 3.50 -15.71 1.53
CA VAL A 86 2.91 -14.40 1.75
C VAL A 86 1.96 -14.09 0.59
N SER A 87 0.71 -13.77 0.90
CA SER A 87 -0.29 -13.30 -0.05
C SER A 87 -0.67 -11.85 0.23
N VAL A 88 -0.95 -11.09 -0.82
CA VAL A 88 -1.38 -9.69 -0.72
C VAL A 88 -2.90 -9.61 -0.58
N GLY A 89 -3.38 -8.96 0.47
CA GLY A 89 -4.78 -8.68 0.81
C GLY A 89 -5.61 -9.90 1.21
N LYS A 90 -5.54 -10.98 0.42
CA LYS A 90 -6.24 -12.24 0.68
C LYS A 90 -5.40 -13.43 0.24
N ILE A 91 -5.60 -14.57 0.88
CA ILE A 91 -4.99 -15.85 0.54
C ILE A 91 -5.39 -16.23 -0.90
N ASP A 92 -4.41 -16.64 -1.70
CA ASP A 92 -4.69 -17.28 -2.99
C ASP A 92 -5.18 -18.74 -2.76
N PRO A 93 -6.41 -19.07 -3.21
CA PRO A 93 -6.97 -20.41 -3.02
C PRO A 93 -6.13 -21.52 -3.67
N LEU A 94 -5.58 -21.28 -4.86
CA LEU A 94 -4.77 -22.28 -5.57
C LEU A 94 -3.47 -22.54 -4.82
N MET A 95 -2.79 -21.48 -4.38
CA MET A 95 -1.60 -21.62 -3.53
C MET A 95 -1.91 -22.45 -2.28
N SER A 96 -3.05 -22.20 -1.64
CA SER A 96 -3.46 -22.96 -0.46
C SER A 96 -3.76 -24.43 -0.73
N ILE A 97 -4.34 -24.74 -1.89
CA ILE A 97 -4.65 -26.11 -2.32
C ILE A 97 -3.37 -26.90 -2.61
N PHE A 98 -2.40 -26.30 -3.30
CA PHE A 98 -1.15 -26.98 -3.68
C PHE A 98 -0.12 -27.03 -2.56
N PHE A 99 -0.17 -26.09 -1.62
CA PHE A 99 0.80 -25.97 -0.54
C PHE A 99 0.12 -26.01 0.84
N ARG A 100 -0.65 -27.08 1.08
CA ARG A 100 -1.51 -27.22 2.26
C ARG A 100 -0.77 -27.10 3.60
N LYS A 101 0.47 -27.58 3.65
CA LYS A 101 1.31 -27.66 4.87
C LYS A 101 2.13 -26.39 5.14
N SER A 102 2.08 -25.40 4.25
CA SER A 102 2.81 -24.15 4.40
C SER A 102 2.12 -23.22 5.40
N ARG A 103 2.90 -22.45 6.16
CA ARG A 103 2.34 -21.29 6.87
C ARG A 103 1.89 -20.28 5.82
N ARG A 104 0.83 -19.56 6.15
CA ARG A 104 0.24 -18.52 5.30
C ARG A 104 0.25 -17.21 6.06
N VAL A 105 0.80 -16.21 5.42
CA VAL A 105 0.86 -14.83 5.89
C VAL A 105 0.10 -13.98 4.90
N VAL A 106 -0.72 -13.07 5.40
CA VAL A 106 -1.42 -12.11 4.57
C VAL A 106 -0.92 -10.72 4.94
N ILE A 107 -0.30 -10.04 3.99
CA ILE A 107 0.05 -8.63 4.09
C ILE A 107 -1.05 -7.78 3.48
N ALA A 108 -1.17 -6.52 3.90
CA ALA A 108 -2.12 -5.61 3.30
C ALA A 108 -1.67 -5.19 1.88
N ASP A 109 -2.64 -5.01 1.00
CA ASP A 109 -2.53 -4.32 -0.30
C ASP A 109 -2.68 -2.78 -0.17
N GLY A 110 -2.97 -2.30 1.04
CA GLY A 110 -3.47 -0.95 1.30
C GLY A 110 -4.97 -0.97 1.61
N PHE A 111 -5.67 0.14 1.32
CA PHE A 111 -7.03 0.38 1.79
C PHE A 111 -8.06 -0.69 1.34
N GLY A 112 -7.87 -1.26 0.15
CA GLY A 112 -8.74 -2.31 -0.40
C GLY A 112 -8.75 -3.61 0.40
N SER A 113 -7.73 -3.86 1.22
CA SER A 113 -7.64 -5.06 2.08
C SER A 113 -8.68 -5.07 3.20
N TYR A 114 -9.19 -3.88 3.56
CA TYR A 114 -10.20 -3.69 4.59
C TYR A 114 -11.63 -3.59 3.99
N GLY A 115 -11.75 -3.70 2.67
CA GLY A 115 -13.03 -3.70 1.97
C GLY A 115 -13.86 -4.95 2.26
N SER A 116 -15.18 -4.83 2.12
CA SER A 116 -16.11 -5.96 2.08
C SER A 116 -16.51 -6.29 0.64
N VAL A 117 -17.10 -7.46 0.43
CA VAL A 117 -17.68 -7.82 -0.89
C VAL A 117 -18.68 -6.76 -1.34
N TYR A 118 -19.47 -6.23 -0.40
CA TYR A 118 -20.46 -5.20 -0.66
C TYR A 118 -19.84 -3.85 -1.07
N SER A 119 -18.80 -3.38 -0.35
CA SER A 119 -18.12 -2.13 -0.73
C SER A 119 -17.42 -2.27 -2.09
N PHE A 120 -16.84 -3.44 -2.37
CA PHE A 120 -16.24 -3.74 -3.67
C PHE A 120 -17.27 -3.73 -4.81
N TYR A 121 -18.40 -4.41 -4.64
CA TYR A 121 -19.51 -4.40 -5.60
C TYR A 121 -20.04 -2.98 -5.86
N LYS A 122 -20.23 -2.19 -4.80
CA LYS A 122 -20.68 -0.80 -4.91
C LYS A 122 -19.66 0.09 -5.61
N ALA A 123 -18.36 -0.10 -5.37
CA ALA A 123 -17.31 0.64 -6.06
C ALA A 123 -17.36 0.40 -7.57
N ILE A 124 -17.45 -0.88 -8.01
CA ILE A 124 -17.60 -1.23 -9.43
C ILE A 124 -18.82 -0.54 -10.06
N ARG A 125 -19.97 -0.56 -9.38
CA ARG A 125 -21.18 0.11 -9.88
C ARG A 125 -21.05 1.63 -9.99
N ARG A 126 -20.30 2.25 -9.08
CA ARG A 126 -20.07 3.71 -9.08
C ARG A 126 -19.18 4.13 -10.23
N GLU A 127 -18.19 3.31 -10.58
CA GLU A 127 -17.24 3.58 -11.68
C GLU A 127 -17.88 3.51 -13.08
N GLY A 128 -19.21 3.55 -13.18
CA GLY A 128 -19.95 3.70 -14.45
C GLY A 128 -19.89 2.47 -15.35
N GLN A 129 -19.27 1.37 -14.91
CA GLN A 129 -19.30 0.12 -15.66
C GLN A 129 -20.71 -0.46 -15.55
N SER A 130 -21.41 -0.56 -16.69
CA SER A 130 -22.59 -1.42 -16.78
C SER A 130 -22.21 -2.79 -16.23
N VAL A 131 -23.03 -3.34 -15.33
CA VAL A 131 -22.75 -4.63 -14.67
C VAL A 131 -22.69 -5.70 -15.75
N ASN A 132 -21.48 -6.00 -16.22
CA ASN A 132 -21.21 -6.98 -17.25
C ASN A 132 -20.71 -8.28 -16.62
N VAL A 133 -20.55 -9.32 -17.44
CA VAL A 133 -20.10 -10.64 -16.99
C VAL A 133 -18.73 -10.56 -16.28
N TYR A 134 -17.83 -9.67 -16.71
CA TYR A 134 -16.53 -9.46 -16.07
C TYR A 134 -16.66 -8.87 -14.66
N CYS A 135 -17.57 -7.92 -14.45
CA CYS A 135 -17.87 -7.37 -13.14
C CYS A 135 -18.38 -8.46 -12.18
N LEU A 136 -19.34 -9.27 -12.64
CA LEU A 136 -19.87 -10.40 -11.87
C LEU A 136 -18.78 -11.43 -11.56
N TYR A 137 -17.92 -11.73 -12.53
CA TYR A 137 -16.77 -12.62 -12.34
C TYR A 137 -15.78 -12.06 -11.30
N ALA A 138 -15.45 -10.78 -11.35
CA ALA A 138 -14.57 -10.13 -10.37
C ALA A 138 -15.18 -10.19 -8.95
N VAL A 139 -16.47 -9.90 -8.81
CA VAL A 139 -17.20 -10.00 -7.53
C VAL A 139 -17.23 -11.45 -7.02
N PHE A 140 -17.49 -12.42 -7.90
CA PHE A 140 -17.45 -13.83 -7.56
C PHE A 140 -16.07 -14.26 -7.07
N HIS A 141 -15.00 -13.91 -7.81
CA HIS A 141 -13.63 -14.18 -7.41
C HIS A 141 -13.26 -13.53 -6.07
N TYR A 142 -13.66 -12.28 -5.87
CA TYR A 142 -13.43 -11.57 -4.62
C TYR A 142 -14.17 -12.22 -3.43
N THR A 143 -15.39 -12.70 -3.68
CA THR A 143 -16.21 -13.44 -2.72
C THR A 143 -15.57 -14.77 -2.37
N LEU A 144 -15.13 -15.54 -3.36
CA LEU A 144 -14.44 -16.82 -3.17
C LEU A 144 -13.18 -16.63 -2.31
N LYS A 145 -12.32 -15.65 -2.64
CA LYS A 145 -11.15 -15.31 -1.81
C LYS A 145 -11.56 -14.92 -0.38
N SER A 146 -12.69 -14.23 -0.21
CA SER A 146 -13.20 -13.85 1.11
C SER A 146 -13.60 -15.05 1.96
N ILE A 147 -14.27 -16.04 1.35
CA ILE A 147 -14.67 -17.29 2.01
C ILE A 147 -13.43 -18.12 2.37
N PHE A 148 -12.47 -18.25 1.44
CA PHE A 148 -11.23 -18.96 1.74
C PHE A 148 -10.45 -18.32 2.90
N ASN A 149 -10.41 -17.00 2.98
CA ASN A 149 -9.78 -16.28 4.09
C ASN A 149 -10.43 -16.51 5.46
N SER A 150 -11.74 -16.78 5.51
CA SER A 150 -12.42 -17.08 6.77
C SER A 150 -12.19 -18.53 7.20
N LEU A 151 -12.08 -19.46 6.24
CA LEU A 151 -11.90 -20.88 6.52
C LEU A 151 -10.45 -21.28 6.79
N ILE A 152 -9.48 -20.62 6.14
CA ILE A 152 -8.08 -20.99 6.23
C ILE A 152 -7.39 -20.18 7.33
N LYS A 153 -6.68 -20.88 8.23
CA LYS A 153 -5.81 -20.24 9.21
C LYS A 153 -4.65 -19.55 8.49
N SER A 154 -4.53 -18.24 8.72
CA SER A 154 -3.43 -17.39 8.28
C SER A 154 -3.07 -16.40 9.37
N GLU A 155 -1.81 -16.00 9.36
CA GLU A 155 -1.31 -14.84 10.09
C GLU A 155 -1.63 -13.58 9.27
N SER A 156 -2.14 -12.54 9.91
CA SER A 156 -2.24 -11.20 9.34
C SER A 156 -1.00 -10.42 9.75
N TYR A 157 -0.33 -9.76 8.80
CA TYR A 157 0.85 -8.95 9.05
C TYR A 157 0.71 -7.60 8.34
N ALA A 158 0.17 -6.62 9.04
CA ALA A 158 -0.18 -5.29 8.53
C ALA A 158 -0.36 -4.32 9.70
N PHE A 159 -0.28 -3.00 9.47
CA PHE A 159 -0.47 -1.98 10.52
C PHE A 159 -1.73 -2.18 11.36
N HIS A 160 -2.84 -2.53 10.70
CA HIS A 160 -4.05 -3.00 11.38
C HIS A 160 -4.34 -4.42 10.95
N ASN A 161 -4.52 -5.31 11.93
CA ASN A 161 -4.86 -6.70 11.70
C ASN A 161 -6.11 -6.81 10.80
N LEU A 162 -6.01 -7.53 9.70
CA LEU A 162 -7.06 -7.61 8.68
C LEU A 162 -8.36 -8.24 9.22
N LYS A 163 -8.30 -9.00 10.32
CA LYS A 163 -9.44 -9.62 10.98
C LYS A 163 -9.95 -8.77 12.14
N THR A 164 -9.11 -8.48 13.13
CA THR A 164 -9.49 -7.82 14.40
C THR A 164 -9.49 -6.30 14.36
N MET A 165 -8.81 -5.69 13.38
CA MET A 165 -8.55 -4.24 13.29
C MET A 165 -7.68 -3.67 14.41
N GLU A 166 -7.07 -4.51 15.24
CA GLU A 166 -6.10 -4.09 16.24
C GLU A 166 -4.80 -3.68 15.56
N GLU A 167 -4.10 -2.71 16.16
CA GLU A 167 -2.80 -2.26 15.68
C GLU A 167 -1.72 -3.31 15.94
N ASP A 168 -0.84 -3.51 14.96
CA ASP A 168 0.30 -4.42 15.08
C ASP A 168 1.59 -3.62 15.26
N ASN A 169 1.93 -3.36 16.52
CA ASN A 169 3.13 -2.60 16.88
C ASN A 169 4.43 -3.32 16.47
N ARG A 170 4.41 -4.66 16.39
CA ARG A 170 5.56 -5.43 15.91
C ARG A 170 5.77 -5.18 14.42
N PHE A 171 4.70 -5.28 13.62
CA PHE A 171 4.74 -4.91 12.21
C PHE A 171 5.27 -3.48 12.02
N ALA A 172 4.69 -2.52 12.75
CA ALA A 172 5.05 -1.11 12.61
C ALA A 172 6.52 -0.85 12.93
N SER A 173 7.05 -1.45 14.00
CA SER A 173 8.45 -1.31 14.40
C SER A 173 9.40 -1.86 13.35
N GLU A 174 9.14 -3.06 12.85
CA GLU A 174 9.97 -3.73 11.84
C GLU A 174 9.90 -3.02 10.48
N PHE A 175 8.72 -2.49 10.12
CA PHE A 175 8.54 -1.67 8.93
C PHE A 175 9.40 -0.40 9.00
N LYS A 176 9.40 0.31 10.14
CA LYS A 176 10.27 1.48 10.36
C LYS A 176 11.74 1.14 10.24
N LEU A 177 12.17 0.00 10.81
CA LEU A 177 13.56 -0.44 10.73
C LEU A 177 13.99 -0.68 9.27
N VAL A 178 13.15 -1.36 8.48
CA VAL A 178 13.44 -1.58 7.05
C VAL A 178 13.51 -0.26 6.28
N CYS A 179 12.57 0.68 6.50
CA CYS A 179 12.60 2.00 5.85
C CYS A 179 13.88 2.78 6.16
N ARG A 180 14.39 2.70 7.41
CA ARG A 180 15.63 3.37 7.82
C ARG A 180 16.88 2.73 7.19
N GLU A 181 16.89 1.42 6.99
CA GLU A 181 18.03 0.71 6.37
C GLU A 181 18.14 0.93 4.87
N ILE A 182 17.03 1.24 4.20
CA ILE A 182 17.05 1.67 2.79
C ILE A 182 17.81 3.01 2.63
N GLY A 183 17.95 3.77 3.72
CA GLY A 183 18.76 4.98 3.76
C GLY A 183 17.94 6.27 3.62
N PRO A 184 18.62 7.43 3.71
CA PRO A 184 17.99 8.74 3.76
C PRO A 184 17.31 9.14 2.45
N ILE A 185 16.50 10.20 2.53
CA ILE A 185 15.92 10.83 1.35
C ILE A 185 16.91 11.84 0.79
N GLU A 186 17.46 11.54 -0.38
CA GLU A 186 18.31 12.44 -1.14
C GLU A 186 17.46 13.31 -2.09
N ASP A 187 16.53 14.07 -1.53
CA ASP A 187 15.70 15.01 -2.30
C ASP A 187 15.95 16.43 -1.75
N GLY A 188 16.59 17.27 -2.55
CA GLY A 188 17.04 18.62 -2.16
C GLY A 188 15.91 19.62 -1.87
N VAL A 189 14.66 19.18 -2.02
CA VAL A 189 13.45 19.96 -1.72
C VAL A 189 13.16 20.03 -0.21
N MET A 190 13.62 19.04 0.55
CA MET A 190 13.41 18.96 2.00
C MET A 190 14.48 19.78 2.75
N GLY A 191 14.09 20.95 3.27
CA GLY A 191 14.92 21.76 4.18
C GLY A 191 14.60 21.54 5.66
N ASP A 192 15.12 22.40 6.54
CA ASP A 192 14.91 22.30 8.01
C ASP A 192 13.53 22.77 8.49
N ARG A 193 12.72 23.36 7.60
CA ARG A 193 11.38 23.87 7.95
C ARG A 193 10.42 22.71 8.21
N LYS A 194 9.41 22.96 9.06
CA LYS A 194 8.28 22.04 9.23
C LYS A 194 7.52 21.92 7.91
N VAL A 195 7.20 20.70 7.51
CA VAL A 195 6.60 20.39 6.20
C VAL A 195 5.16 19.91 6.36
N LEU A 196 4.31 20.37 5.45
CA LEU A 196 3.05 19.75 5.07
C LEU A 196 3.25 19.00 3.75
N LEU A 197 3.13 17.67 3.80
CA LEU A 197 3.20 16.81 2.63
C LEU A 197 1.80 16.52 2.10
N VAL A 198 1.55 16.87 0.83
CA VAL A 198 0.35 16.42 0.11
C VAL A 198 0.68 15.13 -0.62
N ALA A 199 0.08 14.03 -0.18
CA ALA A 199 0.10 12.78 -0.93
C ALA A 199 -1.02 12.80 -1.96
N GLU A 200 -0.67 13.10 -3.21
CA GLU A 200 -1.66 13.20 -4.29
C GLU A 200 -2.34 11.85 -4.53
N GLN A 201 -3.54 11.91 -5.08
CA GLN A 201 -4.33 10.77 -5.52
C GLN A 201 -4.75 11.04 -6.97
N PRO A 202 -4.99 10.02 -7.81
CA PRO A 202 -5.31 10.19 -9.23
C PRO A 202 -6.76 10.68 -9.44
N LEU A 203 -7.20 11.71 -8.72
CA LEU A 203 -8.59 12.15 -8.65
C LEU A 203 -9.07 12.72 -9.99
N VAL A 204 -8.19 13.45 -10.69
CA VAL A 204 -8.51 14.02 -12.01
C VAL A 204 -8.59 12.91 -13.05
N LYS A 205 -7.59 12.02 -13.07
CA LYS A 205 -7.61 10.85 -13.96
C LYS A 205 -8.81 9.93 -13.75
N LEU A 206 -9.27 9.78 -12.50
CA LEU A 206 -10.45 8.98 -12.17
C LEU A 206 -11.77 9.71 -12.45
N GLY A 207 -11.74 10.98 -12.90
CA GLY A 207 -12.92 11.78 -13.18
C GLY A 207 -13.71 12.17 -11.93
N LEU A 208 -13.09 12.12 -10.75
CA LEU A 208 -13.71 12.54 -9.49
C LEU A 208 -13.66 14.05 -9.30
N LEU A 209 -12.67 14.71 -9.91
CA LEU A 209 -12.49 16.15 -9.92
C LEU A 209 -12.05 16.59 -11.32
N THR A 210 -12.39 17.81 -11.70
CA THR A 210 -11.76 18.53 -12.80
C THR A 210 -10.39 19.07 -12.40
N ASN A 211 -9.56 19.45 -13.39
CA ASN A 211 -8.29 20.14 -13.11
C ASN A 211 -8.50 21.43 -12.31
N SER A 212 -9.59 22.17 -12.55
CA SER A 212 -9.88 23.41 -11.83
C SER A 212 -10.18 23.15 -10.36
N GLU A 213 -11.09 22.22 -10.07
CA GLU A 213 -11.46 21.88 -8.69
C GLU A 213 -10.25 21.35 -7.91
N TYR A 214 -9.41 20.52 -8.53
CA TYR A 214 -8.24 20.01 -7.84
C TYR A 214 -7.19 21.11 -7.59
N GLY A 215 -7.01 22.03 -8.54
CA GLY A 215 -6.16 23.21 -8.36
C GLY A 215 -6.65 24.13 -7.23
N ASP A 216 -7.95 24.36 -7.14
CA ASP A 216 -8.55 25.17 -6.07
C ASP A 216 -8.31 24.55 -4.69
N ILE A 217 -8.46 23.22 -4.56
CA ILE A 217 -8.15 22.49 -3.33
C ILE A 217 -6.67 22.67 -2.95
N LEU A 218 -5.74 22.50 -3.90
CA LEU A 218 -4.31 22.69 -3.63
C LEU A 218 -3.97 24.12 -3.20
N CYS A 219 -4.62 25.13 -3.79
CA CYS A 219 -4.48 26.54 -3.37
C CYS A 219 -4.95 26.76 -1.93
N ARG A 220 -6.04 26.11 -1.51
CA ARG A 220 -6.55 26.21 -0.14
C ARG A 220 -5.66 25.46 0.86
N ILE A 221 -5.11 24.31 0.48
CA ILE A 221 -4.08 23.61 1.26
C ILE A 221 -2.82 24.47 1.41
N LYS A 222 -2.41 25.20 0.36
CA LYS A 222 -1.29 26.14 0.42
C LYS A 222 -1.52 27.25 1.45
N ARG A 223 -2.70 27.88 1.44
CA ARG A 223 -3.06 28.89 2.46
C ARG A 223 -3.03 28.30 3.87
N TYR A 224 -3.57 27.10 4.05
CA TYR A 224 -3.49 26.40 5.34
C TYR A 224 -2.03 26.16 5.77
N ALA A 225 -1.14 25.76 4.84
CA ALA A 225 0.27 25.60 5.14
C ALA A 225 0.92 26.92 5.57
N GLU A 226 0.64 28.02 4.84
CA GLU A 226 1.15 29.37 5.15
C GLU A 226 0.67 29.86 6.53
N GLU A 227 -0.61 29.70 6.85
CA GLU A 227 -1.21 30.05 8.14
C GLU A 227 -0.58 29.28 9.32
N ASN A 228 -0.10 28.06 9.08
CA ASN A 228 0.55 27.22 10.08
C ASN A 228 2.09 27.30 10.04
N ASN A 229 2.66 28.20 9.24
CA ASN A 229 4.11 28.34 9.02
C ASN A 229 4.79 27.02 8.58
N LEU A 230 4.15 26.32 7.65
CA LEU A 230 4.62 25.05 7.07
C LEU A 230 5.09 25.27 5.63
N GLN A 231 6.16 24.58 5.24
CA GLN A 231 6.51 24.42 3.83
C GLN A 231 5.58 23.39 3.19
N LEU A 232 4.93 23.76 2.08
CA LEU A 232 4.08 22.85 1.31
C LEU A 232 4.93 22.06 0.31
N ILE A 233 4.84 20.74 0.35
CA ILE A 233 5.50 19.84 -0.60
C ILE A 233 4.49 18.82 -1.11
N LEU A 234 4.50 18.54 -2.43
CA LEU A 234 3.59 17.59 -3.07
C LEU A 234 4.33 16.30 -3.44
N LYS A 235 3.70 15.15 -3.22
CA LYS A 235 4.14 13.86 -3.74
C LYS A 235 3.14 13.39 -4.78
N LYS A 236 3.55 13.40 -6.05
CA LYS A 236 2.71 12.93 -7.15
C LYS A 236 2.41 11.43 -7.03
N HIS A 237 1.17 11.09 -7.33
CA HIS A 237 0.77 9.70 -7.55
C HIS A 237 1.26 9.24 -8.93
N PRO A 238 1.79 8.01 -9.09
CA PRO A 238 2.33 7.55 -10.39
C PRO A 238 1.32 7.60 -11.55
N SER A 239 0.04 7.45 -11.21
CA SER A 239 -1.05 7.54 -12.18
C SER A 239 -1.65 8.93 -12.36
N GLU A 240 -1.35 9.92 -11.53
CA GLU A 240 -1.94 11.26 -11.65
C GLU A 240 -1.31 12.02 -12.83
N ASN A 241 -2.16 12.64 -13.65
CA ASN A 241 -1.77 13.42 -14.82
C ASN A 241 -2.12 14.91 -14.67
N PHE A 242 -2.63 15.32 -13.52
CA PHE A 242 -2.81 16.72 -13.16
C PHE A 242 -1.49 17.51 -13.29
N THR A 243 -1.58 18.69 -13.90
CA THR A 243 -0.49 19.65 -14.00
C THR A 243 -1.00 20.99 -13.47
N SER A 244 -0.50 21.40 -12.31
CA SER A 244 -0.81 22.71 -11.74
C SER A 244 -0.23 23.84 -12.60
N LYS A 245 -0.93 24.97 -12.66
CA LYS A 245 -0.38 26.24 -13.18
C LYS A 245 0.49 26.96 -12.14
N GLU A 246 0.24 26.71 -10.86
CA GLU A 246 1.03 27.24 -9.75
C GLU A 246 2.34 26.45 -9.56
N PRO A 247 3.46 27.12 -9.25
CA PRO A 247 4.70 26.45 -8.91
C PRO A 247 4.59 25.83 -7.51
N PHE A 248 4.52 24.51 -7.46
CA PHE A 248 4.61 23.73 -6.23
C PHE A 248 5.94 22.99 -6.17
N ASP A 249 6.47 22.83 -4.97
CA ASP A 249 7.60 21.95 -4.69
C ASP A 249 7.14 20.49 -4.74
N TYR A 250 7.85 19.64 -5.47
CA TYR A 250 7.51 18.22 -5.59
C TYR A 250 8.65 17.33 -5.12
N ILE A 251 8.30 16.28 -4.37
CA ILE A 251 9.21 15.16 -4.13
C ILE A 251 9.26 14.32 -5.41
N SER A 252 10.45 14.29 -6.00
CA SER A 252 10.74 13.54 -7.23
C SER A 252 10.98 12.06 -6.97
N ASN A 253 11.31 11.70 -5.72
CA ASN A 253 11.68 10.33 -5.41
C ASN A 253 10.52 9.33 -5.58
N ALA A 254 10.87 8.09 -5.89
CA ALA A 254 9.92 7.00 -6.07
C ALA A 254 9.51 6.32 -4.74
N ARG A 255 9.76 6.98 -3.60
CA ARG A 255 9.45 6.43 -2.29
C ARG A 255 7.95 6.54 -1.97
N ILE A 256 7.45 5.60 -1.17
CA ILE A 256 6.09 5.70 -0.62
C ILE A 256 6.04 6.73 0.50
N VAL A 257 4.84 7.26 0.76
CA VAL A 257 4.60 8.31 1.76
C VAL A 257 5.05 7.87 3.16
N GLU A 258 4.82 6.61 3.53
CA GLU A 258 5.23 6.05 4.82
C GLU A 258 6.75 6.11 5.00
N ASP A 259 7.50 5.68 3.99
CA ASP A 259 8.96 5.70 3.97
C ASP A 259 9.49 7.13 4.02
N ILE A 260 8.85 8.05 3.27
CA ILE A 260 9.18 9.47 3.30
C ILE A 260 9.02 10.04 4.73
N CYS A 261 7.87 9.79 5.37
CA CYS A 261 7.60 10.32 6.71
C CYS A 261 8.48 9.70 7.80
N ILE A 262 8.90 8.44 7.64
CA ILE A 262 9.82 7.78 8.59
C ILE A 262 11.22 8.40 8.54
N ASN A 263 11.66 8.80 7.35
CA ASN A 263 13.00 9.31 7.11
C ASN A 263 13.08 10.85 7.08
N SER A 264 11.95 11.56 7.25
CA SER A 264 11.88 13.03 7.27
C SER A 264 11.14 13.53 8.53
N PRO A 265 11.85 13.74 9.65
CA PRO A 265 11.25 14.12 10.93
C PRO A 265 10.62 15.52 10.92
N ASN A 266 10.95 16.36 9.95
CA ASN A 266 10.37 17.69 9.75
C ASN A 266 8.96 17.64 9.14
N ILE A 267 8.51 16.50 8.60
CA ILE A 267 7.13 16.32 8.15
C ILE A 267 6.23 16.21 9.37
N THR A 268 5.44 17.26 9.60
CA THR A 268 4.52 17.34 10.75
C THR A 268 3.06 17.21 10.33
N HIS A 269 2.77 17.39 9.04
CA HIS A 269 1.43 17.31 8.48
C HIS A 269 1.43 16.47 7.22
N VAL A 270 0.43 15.60 7.06
CA VAL A 270 0.20 14.85 5.82
C VAL A 270 -1.25 14.98 5.41
N VAL A 271 -1.47 15.44 4.19
CA VAL A 271 -2.80 15.69 3.61
C VAL A 271 -3.02 14.81 2.39
N SER A 272 -4.17 14.15 2.29
CA SER A 272 -4.53 13.33 1.12
C SER A 272 -6.04 13.14 1.02
N HIS A 273 -6.54 12.62 -0.11
CA HIS A 273 -7.94 12.21 -0.23
C HIS A 273 -8.07 10.70 -0.05
N SER A 274 -8.52 10.25 1.12
CA SER A 274 -8.82 8.82 1.36
C SER A 274 -7.66 7.84 1.04
N SER A 275 -6.40 8.29 1.13
CA SER A 275 -5.21 7.45 0.89
C SER A 275 -4.96 6.48 2.03
N SER A 276 -4.41 5.29 1.72
CA SER A 276 -4.01 4.33 2.76
C SER A 276 -2.91 4.84 3.67
N SER A 277 -2.06 5.73 3.15
CA SER A 277 -0.97 6.30 3.92
C SER A 277 -1.47 7.09 5.12
N LEU A 278 -2.66 7.70 5.05
CA LEU A 278 -3.20 8.46 6.18
C LEU A 278 -3.40 7.59 7.42
N PHE A 279 -4.05 6.41 7.30
CA PHE A 279 -4.25 5.55 8.47
C PHE A 279 -2.98 4.79 8.84
N ASN A 280 -2.13 4.43 7.88
CA ASN A 280 -0.82 3.83 8.19
C ASN A 280 0.03 4.78 9.05
N LEU A 281 0.01 6.08 8.73
CA LEU A 281 0.74 7.11 9.47
C LEU A 281 0.23 7.27 10.90
N THR A 282 -1.05 7.06 11.17
CA THR A 282 -1.56 7.05 12.57
C THR A 282 -0.92 5.99 13.46
N VAL A 283 -0.38 4.91 12.87
CA VAL A 283 0.34 3.85 13.59
C VAL A 283 1.86 4.09 13.55
N LEU A 284 2.36 4.70 12.47
CA LEU A 284 3.79 4.94 12.29
C LEU A 284 4.30 6.15 13.06
N ASN A 285 3.53 7.22 13.17
CA ASN A 285 3.97 8.43 13.85
C ASN A 285 2.76 9.22 14.37
N GLU A 286 2.54 9.14 15.68
CA GLU A 286 1.44 9.84 16.36
C GLU A 286 1.63 11.37 16.36
N GLU A 287 2.84 11.87 16.11
CA GLU A 287 3.14 13.31 16.06
C GLU A 287 2.76 13.94 14.72
N ILE A 288 2.51 13.14 13.68
CA ILE A 288 2.08 13.65 12.37
C ILE A 288 0.58 13.93 12.41
N ASN A 289 0.21 15.18 12.16
CA ASN A 289 -1.16 15.57 11.93
C ASN A 289 -1.64 15.06 10.55
N VAL A 290 -2.40 13.97 10.55
CA VAL A 290 -2.95 13.36 9.34
C VAL A 290 -4.34 13.91 9.03
N ILE A 291 -4.50 14.43 7.82
CA ILE A 291 -5.72 15.11 7.37
C ILE A 291 -6.22 14.46 6.08
N SER A 292 -7.49 14.08 6.07
CA SER A 292 -8.19 13.74 4.83
C SER A 292 -9.03 14.93 4.39
N PHE A 293 -8.85 15.36 3.15
CA PHE A 293 -9.80 16.28 2.54
C PHE A 293 -10.95 15.51 1.90
N LEU A 294 -12.12 16.15 1.83
CA LEU A 294 -13.33 15.58 1.28
C LEU A 294 -13.57 16.07 -0.15
N CYS A 295 -14.02 15.17 -1.02
CA CYS A 295 -14.65 15.53 -2.29
C CYS A 295 -16.17 15.39 -2.15
N GLU A 296 -16.95 16.07 -3.00
CA GLU A 296 -18.43 16.08 -2.94
C GLU A 296 -19.07 14.68 -2.97
N LEU A 297 -18.37 13.70 -3.57
CA LEU A 297 -18.79 12.31 -3.60
C LEU A 297 -18.10 11.51 -2.48
N PRO A 298 -18.75 11.30 -1.32
CA PRO A 298 -18.14 10.55 -0.23
C PRO A 298 -17.82 9.11 -0.68
N PRO A 299 -16.67 8.56 -0.27
CA PRO A 299 -16.31 7.20 -0.64
C PRO A 299 -17.26 6.19 0.02
N ILE A 300 -17.59 5.11 -0.72
CA ILE A 300 -18.40 4.02 -0.18
C ILE A 300 -17.49 3.10 0.63
N LEU A 301 -17.44 3.34 1.94
CA LEU A 301 -16.56 2.63 2.87
C LEU A 301 -17.24 1.46 3.57
N SER A 302 -16.52 0.36 3.72
CA SER A 302 -16.88 -0.74 4.63
C SER A 302 -16.83 -0.26 6.10
N SER A 303 -17.42 -1.02 7.03
CA SER A 303 -17.34 -0.70 8.47
C SER A 303 -15.89 -0.64 8.97
N LYS A 304 -15.02 -1.53 8.50
CA LYS A 304 -13.59 -1.54 8.82
C LYS A 304 -12.89 -0.30 8.28
N GLN A 305 -13.18 0.07 7.04
CA GLN A 305 -12.62 1.27 6.41
C GLN A 305 -13.07 2.55 7.13
N LYS A 306 -14.35 2.65 7.55
CA LYS A 306 -14.84 3.75 8.37
C LYS A 306 -14.12 3.83 9.72
N LYS A 307 -13.87 2.69 10.37
CA LYS A 307 -13.11 2.63 11.64
C LYS A 307 -11.66 3.07 11.49
N LEU A 308 -11.01 2.80 10.36
CA LEU A 308 -9.66 3.33 10.08
C LEU A 308 -9.69 4.85 9.95
N PHE A 309 -10.67 5.37 9.21
CA PHE A 309 -10.79 6.80 8.94
C PHE A 309 -11.31 7.63 10.12
N SER A 310 -11.92 7.01 11.15
CA SER A 310 -12.38 7.75 12.32
C SER A 310 -11.27 8.35 13.17
N LYS A 311 -10.01 7.94 12.95
CA LYS A 311 -8.81 8.50 13.60
C LYS A 311 -8.17 9.64 12.80
N ILE A 312 -8.66 9.91 11.60
CA ILE A 312 -8.09 10.91 10.67
C ILE A 312 -8.93 12.18 10.76
N ARG A 313 -8.28 13.34 10.87
CA ARG A 313 -8.97 14.63 10.83
C ARG A 313 -9.57 14.84 9.44
N LEU A 314 -10.84 15.20 9.37
CA LEU A 314 -11.49 15.61 8.13
C LEU A 314 -11.44 17.12 8.03
N GLU A 315 -11.00 17.62 6.88
CA GLU A 315 -10.96 19.06 6.59
C GLU A 315 -11.66 19.34 5.27
N ASN A 316 -12.42 20.44 5.23
CA ASN A 316 -13.00 20.93 4.00
C ASN A 316 -12.11 22.08 3.51
N PHE A 317 -11.16 21.76 2.64
CA PHE A 317 -10.35 22.78 1.97
C PHE A 317 -11.20 23.45 0.91
#